data_AF-A0A8J6NT48-F1
#
_entry.id   AF-A0A8J6NT48-F1
#
_cell.length_a   1.000
_cell.length_b   1.000
_cell.length_c   1.000
_cell.angle_alpha   90.00
_cell.angle_beta   90.00
_cell.angle_gamma   90.00
#
_symmetry.space_group_name_H-M   'P 1'
#
loop_
_entity.id
_entity.type
_entity.pdbx_description
1 polymer ?
#
loop_
_entity_poly.entity_id
_entity_poly.type
_entity_poly.pdbx_seq_one_letter_code
_entity_poly.pdbx_strand_id
1 'polypeptide(L)'
;MYMGGCTYNAKSSERIKPDTIEDNRLKSSDDLAHQIPRARVEKAHTLGLAAILREQVLTVGEIWLLQKMLKSAPNKALQQMVNDRAADLAGHPFERLINPSTPYANLPEDPGCGLTRFYNYILAPFGTPKKRAISFIDDFLSTDESGYVLTHQFIVLEWAEQTCLELPEQLEAKRKKLLDQILWEQLADKSFSDLYVERVAILLYFGDPDAIAAAQWIKTIVNAQLPDGSWGLYTEHLSYDGQSITGKPGTSHTIVLALLSLRAYLDKY
;
A
#
# COMPACT_ATOMS: atom_id res chain seq x y z
N MET A 1 -20.32 -19.67 -30.18
CA MET A 1 -19.20 -18.71 -30.39
C MET A 1 -19.78 -17.31 -30.28
N TYR A 2 -19.72 -16.71 -29.10
CA TYR A 2 -20.07 -15.31 -28.90
C TYR A 2 -18.79 -14.58 -28.49
N MET A 3 -18.20 -13.84 -29.43
CA MET A 3 -17.11 -12.91 -29.16
C MET A 3 -17.74 -11.56 -28.85
N GLY A 4 -17.96 -11.28 -27.56
CA GLY A 4 -18.34 -9.95 -27.09
C GLY A 4 -17.10 -9.07 -27.00
N GLY A 5 -16.87 -8.22 -27.99
CA GLY A 5 -15.80 -7.24 -27.97
C GLY A 5 -16.12 -6.08 -27.02
N CYS A 6 -15.31 -5.91 -25.98
CA CYS A 6 -15.31 -4.69 -25.16
C CYS A 6 -14.56 -3.59 -25.92
N THR A 7 -15.27 -2.57 -26.41
CA THR A 7 -14.66 -1.33 -26.90
C THR A 7 -14.55 -0.34 -25.76
N TYR A 8 -13.33 -0.05 -25.31
CA TYR A 8 -13.03 0.95 -24.30
C TYR A 8 -12.81 2.32 -24.96
N ASN A 9 -13.46 3.36 -24.45
CA ASN A 9 -13.37 4.73 -24.98
C ASN A 9 -12.89 5.65 -23.85
N ALA A 10 -11.57 5.78 -23.69
CA ALA A 10 -10.95 6.61 -22.66
C ALA A 10 -10.83 8.06 -23.15
N LYS A 11 -11.52 9.00 -22.47
CA LYS A 11 -11.25 10.43 -22.63
C LYS A 11 -10.03 10.80 -21.79
N SER A 12 -8.94 11.17 -22.44
CA SER A 12 -7.74 11.69 -21.78
C SER A 12 -8.02 13.10 -21.24
N SER A 13 -7.98 13.29 -19.92
CA SER A 13 -7.90 14.62 -19.32
C SER A 13 -6.46 15.16 -19.45
N GLU A 14 -6.29 16.32 -20.09
CA GLU A 14 -5.00 17.03 -20.16
C GLU A 14 -4.46 17.32 -18.74
N ARG A 15 -3.30 16.76 -18.39
CA ARG A 15 -2.61 17.05 -17.13
C ARG A 15 -1.63 18.22 -17.33
N ILE A 16 -1.80 19.26 -16.52
CA ILE A 16 -0.87 20.39 -16.39
C ILE A 16 0.38 19.90 -15.64
N LYS A 17 1.57 20.09 -16.22
CA LYS A 17 2.85 19.80 -15.58
C LYS A 17 3.20 20.91 -14.58
N PRO A 18 3.65 20.60 -13.35
CA PRO A 18 4.09 21.63 -12.42
C PRO A 18 5.57 21.99 -12.64
N ASP A 19 5.87 23.27 -12.45
CA ASP A 19 7.21 23.84 -12.46
C ASP A 19 8.07 23.28 -11.31
N THR A 20 9.38 23.21 -11.56
CA THR A 20 10.42 22.74 -10.65
C THR A 20 10.50 23.57 -9.37
N ILE A 21 10.42 22.91 -8.21
CA ILE A 21 10.59 23.51 -6.88
C ILE A 21 12.09 23.54 -6.53
N GLU A 22 12.65 24.74 -6.33
CA GLU A 22 14.01 24.94 -5.79
C GLU A 22 14.04 24.73 -4.27
N ASP A 23 15.07 24.01 -3.80
CA ASP A 23 15.32 23.63 -2.40
C ASP A 23 16.08 24.76 -1.67
N ASN A 24 15.45 25.36 -0.66
CA ASN A 24 16.02 26.45 0.15
C ASN A 24 15.84 26.13 1.64
N ARG A 25 16.82 25.47 2.26
CA ARG A 25 16.78 25.07 3.69
C ARG A 25 17.55 26.05 4.59
N LEU A 26 16.82 27.01 5.14
CA LEU A 26 17.06 27.54 6.50
C LEU A 26 15.70 27.47 7.22
N LYS A 27 15.52 26.46 8.09
CA LYS A 27 14.24 26.20 8.76
C LYS A 27 13.94 27.32 9.77
N SER A 28 12.83 28.00 9.57
CA SER A 28 12.38 29.11 10.43
C SER A 28 11.74 28.56 11.72
N SER A 29 11.61 29.37 12.76
CA SER A 29 10.91 28.98 14.00
C SER A 29 9.43 28.61 13.78
N ASP A 30 8.83 29.04 12.67
CA ASP A 30 7.46 28.68 12.29
C ASP A 30 7.33 27.23 11.79
N ASP A 31 8.44 26.61 11.35
CA ASP A 31 8.46 25.20 10.94
C ASP A 31 8.28 24.23 12.13
N LEU A 32 8.59 24.68 13.35
CA LEU A 32 8.42 23.89 14.57
C LEU A 32 6.96 23.87 15.07
N ALA A 33 6.16 24.90 14.77
CA ALA A 33 4.76 24.99 15.19
C ALA A 33 3.85 23.94 14.53
N HIS A 34 4.31 23.31 13.45
CA HIS A 34 3.57 22.35 12.65
C HIS A 34 3.86 20.89 13.01
N GLN A 35 4.79 20.63 13.93
CA GLN A 35 5.16 19.28 14.31
C GLN A 35 4.16 18.71 15.33
N ILE A 36 3.68 17.50 15.05
CA ILE A 36 2.95 16.71 16.05
C ILE A 36 3.94 16.26 17.14
N PRO A 37 3.64 16.46 18.44
CA PRO A 37 4.56 16.02 19.49
C PRO A 37 4.83 14.52 19.40
N ARG A 38 6.10 14.11 19.42
CA ARG A 38 6.53 12.71 19.32
C ARG A 38 5.79 11.78 20.30
N ALA A 39 5.66 12.20 21.56
CA ALA A 39 4.93 11.45 22.59
C ALA A 39 3.46 11.16 22.20
N ARG A 40 2.83 12.04 21.41
CA ARG A 40 1.46 11.83 20.92
C ARG A 40 1.43 10.74 19.84
N VAL A 41 2.43 10.71 18.96
CA VAL A 41 2.61 9.65 17.94
C VAL A 41 2.90 8.31 18.61
N GLU A 42 3.80 8.27 19.60
CA GLU A 42 4.13 7.06 20.37
C GLU A 42 2.90 6.51 21.12
N LYS A 43 2.10 7.39 21.72
CA LYS A 43 0.84 7.00 22.35
C LYS A 43 -0.13 6.39 21.34
N ALA A 44 -0.32 7.04 20.19
CA ALA A 44 -1.21 6.53 19.15
C ALA A 44 -0.75 5.17 18.62
N HIS A 45 0.56 5.00 18.38
CA HIS A 45 1.14 3.72 17.97
C HIS A 45 0.92 2.62 19.03
N THR A 46 1.12 2.94 20.32
CA THR A 46 0.88 1.99 21.42
C THR A 46 -0.58 1.54 21.49
N LEU A 47 -1.53 2.47 21.32
CA LEU A 47 -2.95 2.15 21.28
C LEU A 47 -3.33 1.33 20.03
N GLY A 48 -2.75 1.65 18.87
CA GLY A 48 -2.91 0.87 17.64
C GLY A 48 -2.37 -0.57 17.79
N LEU A 49 -1.24 -0.75 18.48
CA LEU A 49 -0.69 -2.09 18.76
C LEU A 49 -1.64 -2.89 19.66
N ALA A 50 -2.23 -2.24 20.67
CA ALA A 50 -3.24 -2.88 21.50
C ALA A 50 -4.50 -3.24 20.68
N ALA A 51 -4.86 -2.42 19.68
CA ALA A 51 -5.99 -2.68 18.79
C ALA A 51 -5.74 -3.88 17.86
N ILE A 52 -4.62 -3.91 17.15
CA ILE A 52 -4.33 -5.01 16.22
C ILE A 52 -4.21 -6.36 16.92
N LEU A 53 -3.70 -6.39 18.16
CA LEU A 53 -3.63 -7.63 18.96
C LEU A 53 -5.00 -8.23 19.32
N ARG A 54 -6.09 -7.49 19.14
CA ARG A 54 -7.46 -7.98 19.31
C ARG A 54 -8.08 -8.52 18.02
N GLU A 55 -7.46 -8.27 16.88
CA GLU A 55 -7.99 -8.70 15.59
C GLU A 55 -7.85 -10.23 15.44
N GLN A 56 -8.95 -10.87 15.03
CA GLN A 56 -9.04 -12.33 14.93
C GLN A 56 -8.67 -12.83 13.53
N VAL A 57 -8.90 -12.00 12.52
CA VAL A 57 -8.67 -12.35 11.12
C VAL A 57 -7.72 -11.31 10.56
N LEU A 58 -6.64 -11.79 9.92
CA LEU A 58 -5.73 -10.95 9.17
C LEU A 58 -5.57 -11.50 7.76
N THR A 59 -5.48 -10.61 6.79
CA THR A 59 -5.16 -10.97 5.40
C THR A 59 -3.65 -11.16 5.21
N VAL A 60 -3.26 -11.80 4.11
CA VAL A 60 -1.84 -11.95 3.76
C VAL A 60 -1.12 -10.59 3.68
N GLY A 61 -1.76 -9.56 3.12
CA GLY A 61 -1.17 -8.23 3.02
C GLY A 61 -0.93 -7.59 4.39
N GLU A 62 -1.87 -7.72 5.32
CA GLU A 62 -1.73 -7.22 6.69
C GLU A 62 -0.60 -7.93 7.45
N ILE A 63 -0.51 -9.26 7.33
CA ILE A 63 0.59 -10.04 7.92
C ILE A 63 1.93 -9.60 7.37
N TRP A 64 2.03 -9.39 6.05
CA TRP A 64 3.24 -8.92 5.40
C TRP A 64 3.70 -7.55 5.92
N LEU A 65 2.78 -6.59 6.05
CA LEU A 65 3.08 -5.26 6.61
C LEU A 65 3.53 -5.35 8.07
N LEU A 66 2.89 -6.19 8.89
CA LEU A 66 3.31 -6.41 10.27
C LEU A 66 4.71 -7.06 10.36
N GLN A 67 5.03 -7.99 9.47
CA GLN A 67 6.39 -8.56 9.37
C GLN A 67 7.42 -7.49 8.99
N LYS A 68 7.08 -6.55 8.10
CA LYS A 68 7.95 -5.40 7.76
C LYS A 68 8.20 -4.50 8.97
N MET A 69 7.16 -4.23 9.76
CA MET A 69 7.28 -3.45 11.00
C MET A 69 8.11 -4.18 12.08
N LEU A 70 7.93 -5.50 12.24
CA LEU A 70 8.68 -6.31 13.21
C LEU A 70 10.19 -6.35 12.93
N LYS A 71 10.61 -6.12 11.67
CA LYS A 71 12.03 -6.00 11.32
C LYS A 71 12.69 -4.76 11.91
N SER A 72 11.99 -3.63 12.00
CA SER A 72 12.53 -2.39 12.58
C SER A 72 12.27 -2.26 14.08
N ALA A 73 11.17 -2.82 14.57
CA ALA A 73 10.78 -2.75 15.98
C ALA A 73 10.26 -4.11 16.49
N PRO A 74 11.14 -5.00 16.98
CA PRO A 74 10.74 -6.31 17.49
C PRO A 74 9.74 -6.21 18.65
N ASN A 75 8.63 -6.96 18.56
CA ASN A 75 7.63 -7.07 19.61
C ASN A 75 7.16 -8.53 19.74
N LYS A 76 7.38 -9.15 20.91
CA LYS A 76 7.10 -10.58 21.12
C LYS A 76 5.63 -10.95 20.97
N ALA A 77 4.72 -10.13 21.51
CA ALA A 77 3.28 -10.40 21.45
C ALA A 77 2.79 -10.30 20.00
N LEU A 78 3.22 -9.27 19.28
CA LEU A 78 2.89 -9.10 17.87
C LEU A 78 3.50 -10.20 17.00
N GLN A 79 4.75 -10.59 17.24
CA GLN A 79 5.41 -11.69 16.53
C GLN A 79 4.65 -13.00 16.72
N GLN A 80 4.21 -13.31 17.94
CA GLN A 80 3.42 -14.50 18.22
C GLN A 80 2.10 -14.47 17.43
N MET A 81 1.34 -13.36 17.53
CA MET A 81 0.10 -13.19 16.78
C MET A 81 0.30 -13.32 15.27
N VAL A 82 1.35 -12.71 14.72
CA VAL A 82 1.70 -12.81 13.29
C VAL A 82 1.97 -14.26 12.89
N ASN A 83 2.71 -15.02 13.71
CA ASN A 83 2.99 -16.43 13.42
C ASN A 83 1.73 -17.28 13.47
N ASP A 84 0.88 -17.07 14.48
CA ASP A 84 -0.38 -17.82 14.65
C ASP A 84 -1.32 -17.56 13.46
N ARG A 85 -1.51 -16.30 13.07
CA ARG A 85 -2.39 -15.90 11.97
C ARG A 85 -1.84 -16.27 10.59
N ALA A 86 -0.52 -16.28 10.42
CA ALA A 86 0.10 -16.74 9.18
C ALA A 86 -0.18 -18.24 8.95
N ALA A 87 -0.22 -19.05 10.01
CA ALA A 87 -0.54 -20.48 9.89
C ALA A 87 -1.98 -20.72 9.40
N ASP A 88 -2.93 -19.86 9.77
CA ASP A 88 -4.32 -19.92 9.32
C ASP A 88 -4.48 -19.62 7.81
N LEU A 89 -3.45 -19.08 7.15
CA LEU A 89 -3.44 -18.70 5.73
C LEU A 89 -2.80 -19.75 4.82
N ALA A 90 -2.57 -20.97 5.32
CA ALA A 90 -2.02 -22.07 4.53
C ALA A 90 -2.89 -22.37 3.29
N GLY A 91 -2.26 -22.42 2.12
CA GLY A 91 -2.91 -22.64 0.83
C GLY A 91 -3.52 -21.38 0.20
N HIS A 92 -3.38 -20.21 0.83
CA HIS A 92 -3.84 -18.95 0.24
C HIS A 92 -3.00 -18.62 -1.01
N PRO A 93 -3.59 -18.11 -2.11
CA PRO A 93 -2.85 -17.83 -3.37
C PRO A 93 -1.65 -16.89 -3.20
N PHE A 94 -1.72 -16.01 -2.19
CA PHE A 94 -0.66 -15.05 -1.86
C PHE A 94 0.27 -15.50 -0.74
N GLU A 95 0.11 -16.71 -0.17
CA GLU A 95 0.87 -17.17 1.01
C GLU A 95 2.40 -17.01 0.84
N ARG A 96 2.90 -17.14 -0.39
CA ARG A 96 4.33 -16.91 -0.72
C ARG A 96 4.85 -15.53 -0.27
N LEU A 97 3.99 -14.51 -0.18
CA LEU A 97 4.37 -13.19 0.32
C LEU A 97 4.85 -13.21 1.78
N ILE A 98 4.29 -14.09 2.60
CA ILE A 98 4.57 -14.19 4.05
C ILE A 98 5.34 -15.47 4.43
N ASN A 99 5.34 -16.46 3.53
CA ASN A 99 6.07 -17.70 3.66
C ASN A 99 6.82 -18.00 2.33
N PRO A 100 8.10 -17.60 2.20
CA PRO A 100 8.87 -17.79 0.97
C PRO A 100 9.10 -19.25 0.53
N SER A 101 8.81 -20.22 1.41
CA SER A 101 8.89 -21.65 1.06
C SER A 101 7.67 -22.16 0.29
N THR A 102 6.55 -21.41 0.30
CA THR A 102 5.32 -21.75 -0.43
C THR A 102 5.58 -21.81 -1.94
N PRO A 103 5.10 -22.83 -2.67
CA PRO A 103 5.19 -22.88 -4.13
C PRO A 103 4.61 -21.63 -4.81
N TYR A 104 5.13 -21.30 -5.99
CA TYR A 104 4.54 -20.27 -6.85
C TYR A 104 3.13 -20.69 -7.31
N ALA A 105 2.22 -19.72 -7.40
CA ALA A 105 0.86 -19.92 -7.90
C ALA A 105 0.85 -20.06 -9.44
N ASN A 106 0.02 -20.93 -10.00
CA ASN A 106 -0.15 -21.00 -11.45
C ASN A 106 -0.97 -19.82 -11.95
N LEU A 107 -0.41 -18.99 -12.82
CA LEU A 107 -1.15 -17.91 -13.47
C LEU A 107 -1.99 -18.46 -14.62
N PRO A 108 -3.22 -17.95 -14.83
CA PRO A 108 -4.04 -18.31 -15.98
C PRO A 108 -3.36 -17.88 -17.28
N GLU A 109 -3.74 -18.47 -18.42
CA GLU A 109 -3.17 -18.07 -19.73
C GLU A 109 -3.59 -16.65 -20.14
N ASP A 110 -4.80 -16.27 -19.78
CA ASP A 110 -5.41 -14.95 -19.99
C ASP A 110 -5.65 -14.31 -18.60
N PRO A 111 -5.25 -13.04 -18.36
CA PRO A 111 -5.54 -12.38 -17.10
C PRO A 111 -7.05 -12.15 -16.86
N GLY A 112 -7.90 -12.27 -17.88
CA GLY A 112 -9.34 -12.04 -17.79
C GLY A 112 -9.70 -10.58 -18.00
N CYS A 113 -10.79 -10.11 -17.38
CA CYS A 113 -11.25 -8.72 -17.44
C CYS A 113 -11.70 -8.19 -16.06
N GLY A 114 -11.85 -6.87 -15.95
CA GLY A 114 -12.36 -6.22 -14.75
C GLY A 114 -11.57 -6.57 -13.49
N LEU A 115 -12.28 -6.88 -12.41
CA LEU A 115 -11.65 -7.21 -11.12
C LEU A 115 -10.89 -8.53 -11.13
N THR A 116 -11.24 -9.47 -12.02
CA THR A 116 -10.47 -10.71 -12.18
C THR A 116 -9.09 -10.42 -12.76
N ARG A 117 -9.02 -9.52 -13.75
CA ARG A 117 -7.76 -9.03 -14.32
C ARG A 117 -6.91 -8.33 -13.26
N PHE A 118 -7.50 -7.42 -12.49
CA PHE A 118 -6.83 -6.75 -11.38
C PHE A 118 -6.22 -7.75 -10.38
N TYR A 119 -7.01 -8.74 -9.93
CA TYR A 119 -6.54 -9.77 -9.02
C TYR A 119 -5.35 -10.57 -9.58
N ASN A 120 -5.43 -10.99 -10.86
CA ASN A 120 -4.36 -11.73 -11.50
C ASN A 120 -3.07 -10.91 -11.68
N TYR A 121 -3.19 -9.60 -11.90
CA TYR A 121 -2.03 -8.70 -11.90
C TYR A 121 -1.40 -8.57 -10.53
N ILE A 122 -2.20 -8.44 -9.47
CA ILE A 122 -1.70 -8.41 -8.08
C ILE A 122 -1.01 -9.74 -7.71
N LEU A 123 -1.50 -10.87 -8.22
CA LEU A 123 -0.92 -12.21 -8.01
C LEU A 123 0.38 -12.45 -8.79
N ALA A 124 0.64 -11.67 -9.84
CA ALA A 124 1.74 -11.91 -10.77
C ALA A 124 3.14 -12.07 -10.13
N PRO A 125 3.54 -11.30 -9.09
CA PRO A 125 4.82 -11.50 -8.39
C PRO A 125 5.03 -12.92 -7.84
N PHE A 126 3.95 -13.63 -7.52
CA PHE A 126 3.98 -14.98 -6.94
C PHE A 126 3.67 -16.04 -8.00
N GLY A 127 3.58 -15.66 -9.26
CA GLY A 127 3.04 -16.47 -10.34
C GLY A 127 4.08 -17.26 -11.14
N THR A 128 3.65 -18.39 -11.70
CA THR A 128 4.36 -19.17 -12.73
C THR A 128 3.49 -19.32 -13.99
N PRO A 129 4.06 -19.36 -15.21
CA PRO A 129 5.49 -19.25 -15.55
C PRO A 129 6.05 -17.83 -15.42
N LYS A 130 7.35 -17.72 -15.10
CA LYS A 130 8.07 -16.43 -14.93
C LYS A 130 7.81 -15.43 -16.05
N LYS A 131 7.85 -15.88 -17.31
CA LYS A 131 7.59 -15.01 -18.49
C LYS A 131 6.19 -14.40 -18.46
N ARG A 132 5.18 -15.15 -17.99
CA ARG A 132 3.80 -14.67 -17.88
C ARG A 132 3.64 -13.70 -16.71
N ALA A 133 4.25 -14.00 -15.57
CA ALA A 133 4.29 -13.08 -14.43
C ALA A 133 4.83 -11.71 -14.84
N ILE A 134 5.97 -11.67 -15.54
CA ILE A 134 6.56 -10.41 -16.04
C ILE A 134 5.62 -9.72 -17.03
N SER A 135 5.01 -10.46 -17.96
CA SER A 135 4.05 -9.89 -18.92
C SER A 135 2.82 -9.28 -18.24
N PHE A 136 2.29 -9.91 -17.20
CA PHE A 136 1.15 -9.39 -16.43
C PHE A 136 1.52 -8.12 -15.67
N ILE A 137 2.73 -8.07 -15.08
CA ILE A 137 3.23 -6.86 -14.42
C ILE A 137 3.43 -5.73 -15.45
N ASP A 138 4.04 -6.01 -16.60
CA ASP A 138 4.25 -4.99 -17.65
C ASP A 138 2.91 -4.39 -18.12
N ASP A 139 1.95 -5.25 -18.44
CA ASP A 139 0.61 -4.86 -18.86
C ASP A 139 -0.11 -4.03 -17.78
N PHE A 140 -0.07 -4.47 -16.52
CA PHE A 140 -0.67 -3.73 -15.41
C PHE A 140 -0.03 -2.35 -15.23
N LEU A 141 1.28 -2.25 -15.37
CA LEU A 141 2.03 -0.99 -15.25
C LEU A 141 1.97 -0.12 -16.52
N SER A 142 1.36 -0.60 -17.59
CA SER A 142 1.23 0.14 -18.86
C SER A 142 0.08 1.17 -18.82
N THR A 143 -0.83 1.04 -17.85
CA THR A 143 -1.98 1.95 -17.68
C THR A 143 -1.67 3.08 -16.70
N ASP A 144 -2.20 4.27 -16.97
CA ASP A 144 -2.09 5.44 -16.08
C ASP A 144 -3.25 5.42 -15.07
N GLU A 145 -3.08 4.68 -13.98
CA GLU A 145 -4.10 4.50 -12.94
C GLU A 145 -4.02 5.56 -11.86
N SER A 146 -5.01 5.58 -10.96
CA SER A 146 -5.06 6.47 -9.79
C SER A 146 -5.62 5.75 -8.57
N GLY A 147 -5.49 6.35 -7.39
CA GLY A 147 -6.08 5.85 -6.15
C GLY A 147 -5.61 4.44 -5.79
N TYR A 148 -6.56 3.56 -5.46
CA TYR A 148 -6.26 2.21 -4.97
C TYR A 148 -5.53 1.33 -6.00
N VAL A 149 -5.79 1.53 -7.28
CA VAL A 149 -5.11 0.76 -8.34
C VAL A 149 -3.65 1.21 -8.46
N LEU A 150 -3.40 2.52 -8.35
CA LEU A 150 -2.05 3.09 -8.38
C LEU A 150 -1.18 2.58 -7.22
N THR A 151 -1.72 2.50 -6.00
CA THR A 151 -0.96 1.95 -4.87
C THR A 151 -0.60 0.49 -5.10
N HIS A 152 -1.50 -0.29 -5.71
CA HIS A 152 -1.25 -1.69 -6.05
C HIS A 152 -0.25 -1.86 -7.20
N GLN A 153 -0.23 -0.97 -8.20
CA GLN A 153 0.82 -0.93 -9.23
C GLN A 153 2.20 -0.76 -8.60
N PHE A 154 2.33 0.11 -7.59
CA PHE A 154 3.59 0.25 -6.85
C PHE A 154 3.92 -1.03 -6.07
N ILE A 155 2.96 -1.56 -5.31
CA ILE A 155 3.18 -2.71 -4.43
C ILE A 155 3.55 -3.99 -5.19
N VAL A 156 3.06 -4.23 -6.41
CA VAL A 156 3.51 -5.41 -7.19
C VAL A 156 4.99 -5.36 -7.55
N LEU A 157 5.58 -4.17 -7.73
CA LEU A 157 7.03 -4.05 -7.93
C LEU A 157 7.80 -4.45 -6.66
N GLU A 158 7.35 -3.96 -5.50
CA GLU A 158 7.92 -4.32 -4.19
C GLU A 158 7.83 -5.83 -3.91
N TRP A 159 6.71 -6.45 -4.30
CA TRP A 159 6.53 -7.89 -4.15
C TRP A 159 7.32 -8.71 -5.17
N ALA A 160 7.51 -8.22 -6.39
CA ALA A 160 8.36 -8.87 -7.38
C ALA A 160 9.81 -8.95 -6.89
N GLU A 161 10.33 -7.84 -6.33
CA GLU A 161 11.66 -7.81 -5.73
C GLU A 161 11.77 -8.77 -4.54
N GLN A 162 10.80 -8.72 -3.61
CA GLN A 162 10.79 -9.60 -2.44
C GLN A 162 10.76 -11.10 -2.80
N THR A 163 10.14 -11.44 -3.92
CA THR A 163 10.02 -12.83 -4.40
C THR A 163 11.14 -13.24 -5.36
N CYS A 164 12.15 -12.38 -5.52
CA CYS A 164 13.28 -12.54 -6.43
C CYS A 164 12.84 -12.73 -7.90
N LEU A 165 11.70 -12.15 -8.29
CA LEU A 165 11.28 -12.08 -9.67
C LEU A 165 12.05 -10.96 -10.36
N GLU A 166 13.10 -11.32 -11.10
CA GLU A 166 13.89 -10.37 -11.89
C GLU A 166 13.01 -9.70 -12.96
N LEU A 167 12.75 -8.41 -12.78
CA LEU A 167 12.03 -7.60 -13.74
C LEU A 167 13.00 -6.94 -14.74
N PRO A 168 12.56 -6.68 -15.97
CA PRO A 168 13.29 -5.82 -16.90
C PRO A 168 13.51 -4.41 -16.32
N GLU A 169 14.66 -3.80 -16.62
CA GLU A 169 15.06 -2.48 -16.10
C GLU A 169 14.00 -1.40 -16.33
N GLN A 170 13.31 -1.43 -17.47
CA GLN A 170 12.25 -0.46 -17.77
C GLN A 170 11.04 -0.56 -16.83
N LEU A 171 10.77 -1.72 -16.22
CA LEU A 171 9.73 -1.88 -15.22
C LEU A 171 10.20 -1.39 -13.85
N GLU A 172 11.45 -1.71 -13.49
CA GLU A 172 12.07 -1.20 -12.25
C GLU A 172 12.12 0.32 -12.22
N ALA A 173 12.42 0.95 -13.36
CA ALA A 173 12.42 2.40 -13.52
C ALA A 173 11.04 3.04 -13.25
N LYS A 174 9.93 2.28 -13.30
CA LYS A 174 8.58 2.81 -12.99
C LYS A 174 8.36 3.10 -11.51
N ARG A 175 9.13 2.50 -10.59
CA ARG A 175 8.95 2.70 -9.13
C ARG A 175 8.93 4.16 -8.74
N LYS A 176 9.92 4.94 -9.21
CA LYS A 176 10.00 6.37 -8.90
C LYS A 176 8.79 7.13 -9.46
N LYS A 177 8.39 6.88 -10.71
CA LYS A 177 7.23 7.53 -11.33
C LYS A 177 5.95 7.27 -10.52
N LEU A 178 5.75 6.02 -10.08
CA LEU A 178 4.58 5.64 -9.27
C LEU A 178 4.61 6.31 -7.89
N LEU A 179 5.76 6.34 -7.20
CA LEU A 179 5.92 7.05 -5.94
C LEU A 179 5.65 8.55 -6.07
N ASP A 180 6.19 9.18 -7.12
CA ASP A 180 5.93 10.60 -7.41
C ASP A 180 4.43 10.87 -7.63
N GLN A 181 3.73 9.97 -8.31
CA GLN A 181 2.29 10.08 -8.52
C GLN A 181 1.50 9.86 -7.23
N ILE A 182 1.86 8.86 -6.42
CA ILE A 182 1.25 8.63 -5.11
C ILE A 182 1.45 9.85 -4.20
N LEU A 183 2.64 10.47 -4.22
CA LEU A 183 2.93 11.70 -3.50
C LEU A 183 2.00 12.84 -3.95
N TRP A 184 1.85 13.01 -5.27
CA TRP A 184 0.98 14.06 -5.81
C TRP A 184 -0.48 13.87 -5.37
N GLU A 185 -1.01 12.64 -5.44
CA GLU A 185 -2.37 12.35 -4.96
C GLU A 185 -2.50 12.57 -3.45
N GLN A 186 -1.49 12.18 -2.68
CA GLN A 186 -1.48 12.34 -1.22
C GLN A 186 -1.39 13.81 -0.78
N LEU A 187 -0.68 14.66 -1.52
CA LEU A 187 -0.62 16.10 -1.26
C LEU A 187 -1.96 16.78 -1.54
N ALA A 188 -2.73 16.27 -2.51
CA ALA A 188 -4.08 16.75 -2.81
C ALA A 188 -5.12 16.24 -1.80
N ASP A 189 -4.91 15.07 -1.20
CA ASP A 189 -5.82 14.46 -0.25
C ASP A 189 -5.76 15.14 1.14
N LYS A 190 -6.93 15.49 1.69
CA LYS A 190 -7.08 16.17 2.99
C LYS A 190 -7.90 15.37 3.98
N SER A 191 -8.52 14.28 3.56
CA SER A 191 -9.46 13.53 4.39
C SER A 191 -8.87 12.18 4.75
N PHE A 192 -8.93 11.84 6.03
CA PHE A 192 -8.56 10.51 6.47
C PHE A 192 -9.52 9.47 5.85
N SER A 193 -8.94 8.41 5.28
CA SER A 193 -9.59 7.24 4.68
C SER A 193 -8.62 6.06 4.71
N ASP A 194 -9.05 4.87 4.30
CA ASP A 194 -8.14 3.72 4.15
C ASP A 194 -7.07 4.02 3.08
N LEU A 195 -7.50 4.54 1.93
CA LEU A 195 -6.59 4.93 0.85
C LEU A 195 -5.62 6.04 1.26
N TYR A 196 -6.06 7.00 2.09
CA TYR A 196 -5.18 8.03 2.65
C TYR A 196 -4.02 7.40 3.44
N VAL A 197 -4.34 6.49 4.37
CA VAL A 197 -3.30 5.87 5.20
C VAL A 197 -2.44 4.90 4.40
N GLU A 198 -2.98 4.24 3.36
CA GLU A 198 -2.21 3.40 2.46
C GLU A 198 -1.12 4.18 1.72
N ARG A 199 -1.48 5.33 1.12
CA ARG A 199 -0.51 6.21 0.46
C ARG A 199 0.54 6.73 1.45
N VAL A 200 0.14 7.13 2.65
CA VAL A 200 1.08 7.60 3.68
C VAL A 200 2.05 6.49 4.10
N ALA A 201 1.55 5.26 4.30
CA ALA A 201 2.39 4.11 4.63
C ALA A 201 3.42 3.84 3.53
N ILE A 202 3.00 3.87 2.26
CA ILE A 202 3.88 3.70 1.10
C ILE A 202 4.95 4.80 1.07
N LEU A 203 4.54 6.07 1.16
CA LEU A 203 5.45 7.21 1.04
C LEU A 203 6.46 7.26 2.18
N LEU A 204 6.05 6.98 3.42
CA LEU A 204 6.96 7.01 4.56
C LEU A 204 7.91 5.82 4.59
N TYR A 205 7.46 4.65 4.13
CA TYR A 205 8.26 3.42 4.20
C TYR A 205 9.21 3.25 2.99
N PHE A 206 8.74 3.57 1.78
CA PHE A 206 9.50 3.36 0.55
C PHE A 206 10.00 4.67 -0.09
N GLY A 207 9.47 5.82 0.34
CA GLY A 207 9.84 7.13 -0.17
C GLY A 207 10.69 7.96 0.80
N ASP A 208 10.87 9.22 0.43
CA ASP A 208 11.53 10.23 1.26
C ASP A 208 10.76 11.56 1.22
N PRO A 209 9.53 11.60 1.78
CA PRO A 209 8.71 12.79 1.73
C PRO A 209 9.31 13.90 2.61
N ASP A 210 8.95 15.15 2.29
CA ASP A 210 9.31 16.29 3.12
C ASP A 210 8.77 16.14 4.56
N ALA A 211 9.54 16.59 5.54
CA ALA A 211 9.23 16.44 6.96
C ALA A 211 7.94 17.17 7.39
N ILE A 212 7.63 18.31 6.77
CA ILE A 212 6.41 19.08 7.07
C ILE A 212 5.19 18.31 6.55
N ALA A 213 5.26 17.80 5.31
CA ALA A 213 4.21 16.96 4.74
C ALA A 213 3.98 15.69 5.58
N ALA A 214 5.06 14.98 5.94
CA ALA A 214 5.00 13.80 6.80
C ALA A 214 4.34 14.09 8.15
N ALA A 215 4.75 15.18 8.83
CA ALA A 215 4.17 15.57 10.11
C ALA A 215 2.67 15.89 10.01
N GLN A 216 2.23 16.54 8.93
CA GLN A 216 0.82 16.83 8.67
C GLN A 216 0.01 15.54 8.46
N TRP A 217 0.53 14.60 7.67
CA TRP A 217 -0.16 13.33 7.43
C TRP A 217 -0.30 12.50 8.70
N ILE A 218 0.77 12.42 9.50
CA ILE A 218 0.73 11.71 10.79
C ILE A 218 -0.21 12.41 11.76
N LYS A 219 -0.27 13.74 11.77
CA LYS A 219 -1.25 14.47 12.57
C LYS A 219 -2.69 14.09 12.18
N THR A 220 -2.98 13.97 10.89
CA THR A 220 -4.29 13.51 10.40
C THR A 220 -4.58 12.09 10.87
N ILE A 221 -3.64 11.15 10.73
CA ILE A 221 -3.79 9.75 11.18
C ILE A 221 -4.04 9.68 12.69
N VAL A 222 -3.25 10.40 13.50
CA VAL A 222 -3.40 10.42 14.97
C VAL A 222 -4.73 11.06 15.39
N ASN A 223 -5.18 12.10 14.71
CA ASN A 223 -6.47 12.74 15.00
C ASN A 223 -7.67 11.86 14.65
N ALA A 224 -7.53 10.94 13.69
CA ALA A 224 -8.59 10.04 13.26
C ALA A 224 -8.68 8.76 14.12
N GLN A 225 -7.73 8.53 15.04
CA GLN A 225 -7.75 7.35 15.90
C GLN A 225 -8.97 7.36 16.83
N LEU A 226 -9.68 6.23 16.89
CA LEU A 226 -10.83 6.03 17.76
C LEU A 226 -10.39 5.80 19.22
N PRO A 227 -11.29 5.98 20.21
CA PRO A 227 -10.95 5.82 21.63
C PRO A 227 -10.40 4.44 22.02
N ASP A 228 -10.73 3.40 21.27
CA ASP A 228 -10.25 2.03 21.51
C ASP A 228 -8.86 1.75 20.87
N GLY A 229 -8.28 2.76 20.21
CA GLY A 229 -6.98 2.68 19.52
C GLY A 229 -7.06 2.26 18.06
N SER A 230 -8.23 1.88 17.55
CA SER A 230 -8.44 1.51 16.14
C SER A 230 -8.63 2.73 15.24
N TRP A 231 -8.80 2.49 13.94
CA TRP A 231 -9.28 3.46 12.96
C TRP A 231 -10.58 2.94 12.35
N GLY A 232 -11.44 3.85 11.89
CA GLY A 232 -12.79 3.51 11.43
C GLY A 232 -12.82 2.55 10.22
N LEU A 233 -14.02 2.04 9.91
CA LEU A 233 -14.26 1.32 8.66
C LEU A 233 -14.58 2.32 7.55
N TYR A 234 -13.85 2.23 6.44
CA TYR A 234 -14.04 3.09 5.28
C TYR A 234 -14.61 2.29 4.12
N THR A 235 -15.42 2.97 3.31
CA THR A 235 -16.03 2.38 2.12
C THR A 235 -15.23 2.82 0.94
N GLU A 236 -14.64 1.85 0.24
CA GLU A 236 -13.77 2.14 -0.89
C GLU A 236 -14.39 1.71 -2.21
N HIS A 237 -14.31 2.63 -3.16
CA HIS A 237 -14.79 2.45 -4.52
C HIS A 237 -13.60 2.10 -5.40
N LEU A 238 -13.51 0.83 -5.77
CA LEU A 238 -12.53 0.35 -6.73
C LEU A 238 -13.20 0.28 -8.11
N SER A 239 -12.63 1.00 -9.08
CA SER A 239 -13.02 0.89 -10.49
C SER A 239 -11.81 0.47 -11.31
N TYR A 240 -11.96 -0.59 -12.10
CA TYR A 240 -10.89 -1.13 -12.94
C TYR A 240 -11.47 -1.84 -14.16
N ASP A 241 -10.90 -1.56 -15.34
CA ASP A 241 -11.25 -2.21 -16.62
C ASP A 241 -12.79 -2.29 -16.85
N GLY A 242 -13.47 -1.15 -16.65
CA GLY A 242 -14.91 -1.01 -16.86
C GLY A 242 -15.81 -1.64 -15.80
N GLN A 243 -15.25 -2.22 -14.72
CA GLN A 243 -16.01 -2.74 -13.58
C GLN A 243 -15.78 -1.89 -12.34
N SER A 244 -16.80 -1.78 -11.49
CA SER A 244 -16.72 -1.08 -10.21
C SER A 244 -17.26 -1.96 -9.10
N ILE A 245 -16.55 -1.99 -7.97
CA ILE A 245 -17.01 -2.59 -6.71
C ILE A 245 -16.90 -1.56 -5.60
N THR A 246 -17.84 -1.64 -4.67
CA THR A 246 -17.77 -0.92 -3.41
C THR A 246 -17.50 -1.94 -2.32
N GLY A 247 -16.33 -1.84 -1.70
CA GLY A 247 -15.87 -2.74 -0.64
C GLY A 247 -15.69 -1.98 0.67
N LYS A 248 -15.63 -2.73 1.77
CA LYS A 248 -15.12 -2.23 3.04
C LYS A 248 -13.95 -3.13 3.42
N PRO A 249 -12.70 -2.64 3.32
CA PRO A 249 -11.57 -3.34 3.93
C PRO A 249 -11.89 -3.65 5.40
N GLY A 250 -11.33 -4.74 5.93
CA GLY A 250 -11.43 -5.03 7.36
C GLY A 250 -10.81 -3.90 8.19
N THR A 251 -11.25 -3.72 9.45
CA THR A 251 -10.64 -2.75 10.38
C THR A 251 -9.13 -2.97 10.51
N SER A 252 -8.71 -4.23 10.47
CA SER A 252 -7.31 -4.66 10.46
C SER A 252 -6.46 -3.96 9.41
N HIS A 253 -6.99 -3.74 8.20
CA HIS A 253 -6.26 -3.15 7.09
C HIS A 253 -5.80 -1.72 7.44
N THR A 254 -6.75 -0.86 7.78
CA THR A 254 -6.47 0.53 8.16
C THR A 254 -5.60 0.61 9.41
N ILE A 255 -5.80 -0.28 10.40
CA ILE A 255 -4.97 -0.34 11.62
C ILE A 255 -3.50 -0.64 11.28
N VAL A 256 -3.24 -1.66 10.45
CA VAL A 256 -1.87 -2.07 10.10
C VAL A 256 -1.16 -1.00 9.28
N LEU A 257 -1.85 -0.37 8.33
CA LEU A 257 -1.31 0.76 7.55
C LEU A 257 -0.98 1.96 8.44
N ALA A 258 -1.87 2.28 9.39
CA ALA A 258 -1.63 3.35 10.36
C ALA A 258 -0.42 3.03 11.26
N LEU A 259 -0.31 1.79 11.74
CA LEU A 259 0.84 1.35 12.53
C LEU A 259 2.16 1.47 11.77
N LEU A 260 2.19 1.01 10.52
CA LEU A 260 3.38 1.12 9.68
C LEU A 260 3.76 2.59 9.45
N SER A 261 2.78 3.44 9.16
CA SER A 261 2.97 4.89 8.98
C SER A 261 3.56 5.54 10.23
N LEU A 262 2.96 5.28 11.40
CA LEU A 262 3.42 5.83 12.68
C LEU A 262 4.83 5.34 13.02
N ARG A 263 5.13 4.07 12.79
CA ARG A 263 6.47 3.50 13.02
C ARG A 263 7.51 4.14 12.10
N ALA A 264 7.24 4.15 10.79
CA ALA A 264 8.14 4.75 9.80
C ALA A 264 8.42 6.23 10.10
N TYR A 265 7.40 6.97 10.56
CA TYR A 265 7.59 8.35 11.02
C TYR A 265 8.50 8.41 12.26
N LEU A 266 8.23 7.62 13.30
CA LEU A 266 9.02 7.60 14.54
C LEU A 266 10.48 7.17 14.33
N ASP A 267 10.75 6.37 13.30
CA ASP A 267 12.10 5.95 12.90
C ASP A 267 12.90 7.07 12.23
N LYS A 268 12.22 7.99 11.53
CA LYS A 268 12.86 8.91 10.60
C LYS A 268 12.82 10.39 11.01
N TYR A 269 11.77 10.81 11.72
CA TYR A 269 11.51 12.21 12.11
C TYR A 269 11.37 12.35 13.63
#